data_AF-A0A915D9I3-F1
#
_entry.id   AF-A0A915D9I3-F1
#
_cell.length_a   1.000
_cell.length_b   1.000
_cell.length_c   1.000
_cell.angle_alpha   90.00
_cell.angle_beta   90.00
_cell.angle_gamma   90.00
#
_symmetry.space_group_name_H-M   'P 1'
#
loop_
_entity.id
_entity.type
_entity.pdbx_description
1 polymer ?
#
loop_
_entity_poly.entity_id
_entity_poly.type
_entity_poly.pdbx_seq_one_letter_code
_entity_poly.pdbx_strand_id
1 'polypeptide(L)'
;MSTIIKRTKKSQKGVEDDQGSSRRPSTELSNFSEYIPADAMGRHHDSINLHAKSSHPQKQRRPFNWRCCIFSLISFIIVLVVIGTASGIFTYFRWDAHRKELKSTHEYLLKLVEQVNNAPEARWKAKFNPFGIKSTEYNHKSLKNVTAVKEYMAHLETFFKSEAMEMHLKELEQFADTNLPRSFDARDKWPHCTSLHHVPNQGGCGSCYAVASMGVASDRTCIHTNGSYKSELSALDVVGCCQVCGTCYGGDPIKALTYWALEGADCGTPCLPDEYPKAEAARTCQRKCQPGYYKNNYEQDKQFASIAYTLYPRKMTLDQGGKEKVIVPSVIGHFNDTSMTIIKEL
;
A
#
# COMPACT_ATOMS: atom_id res chain seq x y z
N MET A 1 30.01 -27.46 5.23
CA MET A 1 29.44 -27.84 3.91
C MET A 1 27.96 -27.50 3.96
N SER A 2 27.45 -26.67 3.06
CA SER A 2 26.05 -26.24 3.09
C SER A 2 25.35 -26.66 1.80
N THR A 3 24.37 -27.57 1.92
CA THR A 3 23.71 -28.20 0.78
C THR A 3 22.62 -27.30 0.21
N ILE A 4 22.80 -26.80 -1.01
CA ILE A 4 21.80 -25.96 -1.69
C ILE A 4 20.64 -26.82 -2.19
N ILE A 5 19.51 -26.81 -1.48
CA ILE A 5 18.29 -27.54 -1.88
C ILE A 5 17.58 -26.79 -3.02
N LYS A 6 17.99 -27.05 -4.27
CA LYS A 6 17.21 -26.65 -5.45
C LYS A 6 15.99 -27.57 -5.62
N ARG A 7 14.80 -27.11 -5.20
CA ARG A 7 13.53 -27.81 -5.51
C ARG A 7 13.23 -27.73 -7.01
N THR A 8 13.46 -28.84 -7.73
CA THR A 8 13.03 -29.02 -9.12
C THR A 8 11.51 -29.12 -9.22
N LYS A 9 10.86 -28.30 -10.06
CA LYS A 9 9.44 -28.50 -10.39
C LYS A 9 9.25 -29.80 -11.17
N LYS A 10 8.33 -30.66 -10.73
CA LYS A 10 7.96 -31.89 -11.42
C LYS A 10 7.05 -31.56 -12.60
N SER A 11 7.34 -32.12 -13.77
CA SER A 11 6.55 -31.88 -14.98
C SER A 11 5.22 -32.65 -14.95
N GLN A 12 4.18 -32.08 -15.52
CA GLN A 12 2.91 -32.76 -15.77
C GLN A 12 2.42 -32.42 -17.18
N LYS A 13 2.39 -33.42 -18.06
CA LYS A 13 1.52 -33.41 -19.26
C LYS A 13 0.06 -33.42 -18.77
N GLY A 14 -0.91 -32.83 -19.44
CA GLY A 14 -0.90 -32.27 -20.80
C GLY A 14 -2.03 -32.90 -21.60
N VAL A 15 -3.00 -32.08 -22.00
CA VAL A 15 -4.09 -32.41 -22.92
C VAL A 15 -4.17 -31.24 -23.90
N GLU A 16 -4.23 -31.56 -25.19
CA GLU A 16 -4.37 -30.60 -26.27
C GLU A 16 -5.85 -30.29 -26.50
N ASP A 17 -6.15 -29.06 -26.94
CA ASP A 17 -7.15 -28.86 -27.98
C ASP A 17 -6.76 -27.63 -28.81
N ASP A 18 -7.23 -27.59 -30.05
CA ASP A 18 -6.48 -26.99 -31.18
C ASP A 18 -6.93 -25.56 -31.59
N GLN A 19 -6.17 -24.97 -32.54
CA GLN A 19 -6.42 -23.74 -33.29
C GLN A 19 -6.16 -22.42 -32.52
N GLY A 20 -5.52 -21.40 -33.09
CA GLY A 20 -4.88 -21.31 -34.41
C GLY A 20 -4.48 -19.86 -34.74
N SER A 21 -3.24 -19.69 -35.22
CA SER A 21 -2.75 -18.72 -36.24
C SER A 21 -3.50 -17.36 -36.45
N SER A 22 -2.87 -16.17 -36.53
CA SER A 22 -1.46 -15.78 -36.44
C SER A 22 -1.27 -14.23 -36.47
N ARG A 23 -0.32 -13.72 -35.67
CA ARG A 23 0.50 -12.49 -35.85
C ARG A 23 -0.15 -11.09 -35.97
N ARG A 24 0.17 -10.27 -34.95
CA ARG A 24 0.58 -8.83 -34.91
C ARG A 24 1.15 -8.26 -36.24
N PRO A 25 1.21 -6.91 -36.46
CA PRO A 25 1.20 -5.79 -35.48
C PRO A 25 0.02 -4.79 -35.76
N SER A 26 -0.05 -3.47 -35.43
CA SER A 26 0.95 -2.43 -35.06
C SER A 26 0.36 -1.26 -34.23
N THR A 27 1.28 -0.42 -33.69
CA THR A 27 1.22 1.04 -33.43
C THR A 27 -0.10 1.79 -33.22
N GLU A 28 -0.17 2.47 -32.07
CA GLU A 28 -0.50 3.91 -31.86
C GLU A 28 -1.69 4.54 -32.62
N LEU A 29 -2.66 5.05 -31.85
CA LEU A 29 -3.69 5.99 -32.32
C LEU A 29 -3.55 7.33 -31.61
N SER A 30 -3.12 8.35 -32.36
CA SER A 30 -3.17 9.76 -31.97
C SER A 30 -4.34 10.45 -32.69
N ASN A 31 -4.89 11.49 -32.05
CA ASN A 31 -5.74 12.54 -32.64
C ASN A 31 -6.96 12.08 -33.48
N PHE A 32 -8.16 12.21 -32.89
CA PHE A 32 -9.39 12.28 -33.67
C PHE A 32 -9.49 13.62 -34.42
N SER A 33 -9.81 13.54 -35.71
CA SER A 33 -10.27 14.67 -36.54
C SER A 33 -11.49 14.22 -37.35
N GLU A 34 -12.26 15.19 -37.85
CA GLU A 34 -13.56 15.00 -38.51
C GLU A 34 -13.51 14.07 -39.74
N TYR A 35 -14.58 13.26 -39.93
CA TYR A 35 -15.31 13.26 -41.21
C TYR A 35 -16.74 12.70 -41.08
N ILE A 36 -17.61 13.07 -42.01
CA ILE A 36 -19.03 12.65 -42.09
C ILE A 36 -19.24 11.81 -43.36
N PRO A 37 -19.92 10.64 -43.29
CA PRO A 37 -20.52 9.98 -44.44
C PRO A 37 -21.98 10.40 -44.67
N ALA A 38 -22.45 10.33 -45.90
CA ALA A 38 -23.83 10.67 -46.31
C ALA A 38 -24.56 9.45 -46.92
N ASP A 39 -25.88 9.57 -47.04
CA ASP A 39 -26.82 8.67 -47.73
C ASP A 39 -26.92 7.22 -47.16
N ALA A 40 -28.03 6.49 -47.30
CA ALA A 40 -29.24 6.70 -48.11
C ALA A 40 -30.48 6.08 -47.44
N MET A 41 -31.71 6.47 -47.83
CA MET A 41 -32.81 5.50 -47.95
C MET A 41 -34.02 5.99 -48.77
N GLY A 42 -34.54 5.07 -49.60
CA GLY A 42 -35.99 4.81 -49.80
C GLY A 42 -36.91 5.94 -50.29
N ARG A 43 -37.21 5.96 -51.59
CA ARG A 43 -38.46 6.55 -52.11
C ARG A 43 -39.62 5.57 -51.95
N HIS A 44 -40.81 6.08 -51.62
CA HIS A 44 -42.06 5.52 -52.11
C HIS A 44 -43.02 6.65 -52.48
N HIS A 45 -43.79 6.47 -53.55
CA HIS A 45 -44.85 7.40 -53.95
C HIS A 45 -46.13 7.09 -53.16
N ASP A 46 -46.90 8.13 -52.86
CA ASP A 46 -48.27 8.21 -53.38
C ASP A 46 -48.77 9.67 -53.42
N SER A 47 -49.76 9.94 -54.28
CA SER A 47 -50.19 11.32 -54.60
C SER A 47 -51.71 11.45 -54.69
N ILE A 48 -52.29 12.28 -53.82
CA ILE A 48 -53.72 12.65 -53.86
C ILE A 48 -53.82 14.18 -53.87
N ASN A 49 -54.48 14.73 -54.90
CA ASN A 49 -54.77 16.15 -55.01
C ASN A 49 -56.04 16.52 -54.23
N LEU A 50 -55.98 17.57 -53.42
CA LEU A 50 -57.15 18.30 -52.92
C LEU A 50 -56.86 19.81 -52.92
N HIS A 51 -57.75 20.59 -53.55
CA HIS A 51 -57.60 22.04 -53.66
C HIS A 51 -57.82 22.73 -52.31
N ALA A 52 -56.80 23.42 -51.80
CA ALA A 52 -56.91 24.37 -50.71
C ALA A 52 -56.20 25.69 -51.05
N LYS A 53 -56.78 26.81 -50.61
CA LYS A 53 -56.47 28.17 -51.08
C LYS A 53 -55.00 28.60 -50.90
N SER A 54 -54.52 29.34 -51.90
CA SER A 54 -53.33 30.20 -51.81
C SER A 54 -53.31 31.02 -50.52
N SER A 55 -52.22 30.89 -49.76
CA SER A 55 -51.71 31.95 -48.91
C SER A 55 -50.19 31.74 -48.73
N HIS A 56 -49.39 32.73 -49.13
CA HIS A 56 -47.96 32.75 -48.80
C HIS A 56 -47.79 33.27 -47.37
N PRO A 57 -47.32 32.47 -46.39
CA PRO A 57 -46.80 33.02 -45.16
C PRO A 57 -45.48 33.73 -45.48
N GLN A 58 -45.49 35.07 -45.52
CA GLN A 58 -44.23 35.81 -45.51
C GLN A 58 -43.43 35.38 -44.27
N LYS A 59 -42.22 34.86 -44.48
CA LYS A 59 -41.33 34.39 -43.41
C LYS A 59 -40.73 35.60 -42.68
N GLN A 60 -41.55 36.25 -41.85
CA GLN A 60 -41.13 37.40 -41.04
C GLN A 60 -39.86 37.06 -40.27
N ARG A 61 -38.75 37.70 -40.64
CA ARG A 61 -37.54 37.72 -39.83
C ARG A 61 -37.86 38.48 -38.54
N ARG A 62 -38.19 37.77 -37.46
CA ARG A 62 -38.28 38.37 -36.12
C ARG A 62 -36.96 39.11 -35.86
N PRO A 63 -37.00 40.37 -35.39
CA PRO A 63 -35.78 41.12 -35.15
C PRO A 63 -34.92 40.40 -34.12
N PHE A 64 -33.65 40.15 -34.45
CA PHE A 64 -32.70 39.51 -33.55
C PHE A 64 -32.43 40.46 -32.38
N ASN A 65 -33.09 40.22 -31.24
CA ASN A 65 -33.16 41.18 -30.15
C ASN A 65 -31.89 41.15 -29.30
N TRP A 66 -30.83 41.75 -29.84
CA TRP A 66 -29.47 41.76 -29.29
C TRP A 66 -29.42 42.24 -27.82
N ARG A 67 -30.36 43.10 -27.41
CA ARG A 67 -30.53 43.53 -26.01
C ARG A 67 -30.75 42.36 -25.05
N CYS A 68 -31.57 41.36 -25.40
CA CYS A 68 -31.81 40.18 -24.57
C CYS A 68 -30.54 39.32 -24.44
N CYS A 69 -29.76 39.18 -25.52
CA CYS A 69 -28.46 38.50 -25.48
C CYS A 69 -27.46 39.25 -24.60
N ILE A 70 -27.42 40.58 -24.67
CA ILE A 70 -26.56 41.42 -23.82
C ILE A 70 -26.94 41.31 -22.33
N PHE A 71 -28.23 41.41 -21.98
CA PHE A 71 -28.65 41.26 -20.58
C PHE A 71 -28.36 39.85 -20.04
N SER A 72 -28.51 38.80 -20.86
CA SER A 72 -28.11 37.43 -20.50
C SER A 72 -26.60 37.33 -20.27
N LEU A 73 -25.78 37.90 -21.16
CA LEU A 73 -24.32 37.91 -21.04
C LEU A 73 -23.84 38.68 -19.79
N ILE A 74 -24.43 39.85 -19.52
CA ILE A 74 -24.12 40.65 -18.33
C ILE A 74 -24.52 39.89 -17.05
N SER A 75 -25.70 39.26 -17.03
CA SER A 75 -26.13 38.42 -15.90
C SER A 75 -25.17 37.26 -15.66
N PHE A 76 -24.75 36.56 -16.72
CA PHE A 76 -23.76 35.48 -16.66
C PHE A 76 -22.40 35.95 -16.13
N ILE A 77 -21.90 37.12 -16.59
CA ILE A 77 -20.67 37.73 -16.08
C ILE A 77 -20.79 38.09 -14.60
N ILE A 78 -21.93 38.66 -14.16
CA ILE A 78 -22.18 38.96 -12.73
C ILE A 78 -22.17 37.67 -11.91
N VAL A 79 -22.82 36.60 -12.37
CA VAL A 79 -22.80 35.28 -11.70
C VAL A 79 -21.39 34.73 -11.60
N LEU A 80 -20.57 34.81 -12.65
CA LEU A 80 -19.15 34.39 -12.60
C LEU A 80 -18.32 35.23 -11.62
N VAL A 81 -18.55 36.55 -11.54
CA VAL A 81 -17.88 37.43 -10.56
C VAL A 81 -18.30 37.09 -9.13
N VAL A 82 -19.58 36.79 -8.89
CA VAL A 82 -20.09 36.36 -7.57
C VAL A 82 -19.51 35.00 -7.19
N ILE A 83 -19.45 34.03 -8.11
CA ILE A 83 -18.82 32.72 -7.86
C ILE A 83 -17.32 32.87 -7.60
N GLY A 84 -16.61 33.67 -8.40
CA GLY A 84 -15.18 33.91 -8.24
C GLY A 84 -14.82 34.60 -6.91
N THR A 85 -15.58 35.63 -6.53
CA THR A 85 -15.40 36.31 -5.23
C THR A 85 -15.75 35.41 -4.05
N ALA A 86 -16.87 34.67 -4.11
CA ALA A 86 -17.22 33.69 -3.07
C ALA A 86 -16.17 32.58 -2.93
N SER A 87 -15.62 32.07 -4.04
CA SER A 87 -14.54 31.08 -4.05
C SER A 87 -13.24 31.64 -3.47
N GLY A 88 -12.86 32.88 -3.82
CA GLY A 88 -11.71 33.58 -3.23
C GLY A 88 -11.86 33.80 -1.72
N ILE A 89 -13.05 34.18 -1.26
CA ILE A 89 -13.37 34.35 0.17
C ILE A 89 -13.32 33.00 0.91
N PHE A 90 -13.89 31.94 0.34
CA PHE A 90 -13.87 30.59 0.92
C PHE A 90 -12.45 30.02 1.03
N THR A 91 -11.65 30.14 -0.04
CA THR A 91 -10.25 29.68 -0.05
C THR A 91 -9.38 30.48 0.91
N TYR A 92 -9.57 31.81 1.01
CA TYR A 92 -8.92 32.64 2.02
C TYR A 92 -9.27 32.21 3.45
N PHE A 93 -10.55 32.01 3.78
CA PHE A 93 -10.95 31.56 5.12
C PHE A 93 -10.44 30.15 5.45
N ARG A 94 -10.44 29.21 4.49
CA ARG A 94 -9.85 27.86 4.67
C ARG A 94 -8.35 27.96 4.96
N TRP A 95 -7.62 28.81 4.22
CA TRP A 95 -6.18 29.02 4.41
C TRP A 95 -5.87 29.70 5.75
N ASP A 96 -6.62 30.72 6.15
CA ASP A 96 -6.42 31.41 7.42
C ASP A 96 -6.73 30.52 8.64
N ALA A 97 -7.82 29.73 8.56
CA ALA A 97 -8.12 28.71 9.56
C ALA A 97 -7.00 27.67 9.69
N HIS A 98 -6.50 27.15 8.57
CA HIS A 98 -5.41 26.17 8.56
C HIS A 98 -4.08 26.75 9.09
N ARG A 99 -3.74 28.02 8.77
CA ARG A 99 -2.56 28.68 9.37
C ARG A 99 -2.70 28.85 10.89
N LYS A 100 -3.90 29.16 11.39
CA LYS A 100 -4.17 29.27 12.84
C LYS A 100 -4.06 27.90 13.52
N GLU A 101 -4.58 26.85 12.90
CA GLU A 101 -4.43 25.45 13.34
C GLU A 101 -2.95 25.02 13.40
N LEU A 102 -2.19 25.25 12.33
CA LEU A 102 -0.75 24.95 12.27
C LEU A 102 0.03 25.70 13.36
N LYS A 103 -0.22 27.01 13.55
CA LYS A 103 0.44 27.81 14.58
C LYS A 103 0.11 27.30 15.99
N SER A 104 -1.17 27.06 16.28
CA SER A 104 -1.62 26.51 17.57
C SER A 104 -0.98 25.15 17.86
N THR A 105 -0.97 24.26 16.86
CA THR A 105 -0.34 22.94 16.95
C THR A 105 1.17 23.03 17.19
N HIS A 106 1.86 23.95 16.53
CA HIS A 106 3.29 24.19 16.74
C HIS A 106 3.60 24.72 18.15
N GLU A 107 2.85 25.71 18.64
CA GLU A 107 2.99 26.24 20.00
C GLU A 107 2.71 25.17 21.07
N TYR A 108 1.71 24.32 20.85
CA TYR A 108 1.41 23.17 21.72
C TYR A 108 2.56 22.15 21.74
N LEU A 109 3.08 21.76 20.57
CA LEU A 109 4.18 20.80 20.47
C LEU A 109 5.49 21.36 21.08
N LEU A 110 5.75 22.67 20.98
CA LEU A 110 6.88 23.30 21.67
C LEU A 110 6.72 23.26 23.20
N LYS A 111 5.53 23.53 23.73
CA LYS A 111 5.24 23.41 25.17
C LYS A 111 5.41 21.99 25.70
N LEU A 112 5.05 20.96 24.91
CA LEU A 112 5.33 19.57 25.26
C LEU A 112 6.85 19.27 25.28
N VAL A 113 7.61 19.80 24.33
CA VAL A 113 9.09 19.66 24.29
C VAL A 113 9.73 20.31 25.52
N GLU A 114 9.25 21.48 25.95
CA GLU A 114 9.66 22.14 27.19
C GLU A 114 9.31 21.31 28.43
N GLN A 115 8.07 20.84 28.54
CA GLN A 115 7.61 20.01 29.67
C GLN A 115 8.43 18.72 29.84
N VAL A 116 8.79 18.05 28.73
CA VAL A 116 9.65 16.86 28.78
C VAL A 116 11.07 17.21 29.21
N ASN A 117 11.66 18.26 28.65
CA ASN A 117 13.04 18.65 28.99
C ASN A 117 13.20 19.20 30.41
N ASN A 118 12.12 19.74 31.00
CA ASN A 118 12.10 20.24 32.38
C ASN A 118 11.76 19.15 33.42
N ALA A 119 11.45 17.91 33.01
CA ALA A 119 11.19 16.82 33.94
C ALA A 119 12.52 16.28 34.54
N PRO A 120 12.66 16.18 35.88
CA PRO A 120 13.95 15.88 36.51
C PRO A 120 14.49 14.47 36.21
N GLU A 121 13.61 13.52 35.91
CA GLU A 121 13.94 12.13 35.55
C GLU A 121 14.12 11.90 34.03
N ALA A 122 14.19 12.98 33.22
CA ALA A 122 14.28 12.88 31.76
C ALA A 122 15.64 12.33 31.29
N ARG A 123 15.70 11.01 31.06
CA ARG A 123 16.88 10.30 30.52
C ARG A 123 17.12 10.52 29.02
N TRP A 124 16.33 11.38 28.38
CA TRP A 124 16.40 11.74 26.96
C TRP A 124 16.00 13.21 26.78
N LYS A 125 16.46 13.85 25.71
CA LYS A 125 16.13 15.25 25.41
C LYS A 125 15.12 15.32 24.26
N ALA A 126 14.03 16.03 24.47
CA ALA A 126 13.04 16.30 23.44
C ALA A 126 13.49 17.47 22.54
N LYS A 127 13.15 17.37 21.25
CA LYS A 127 13.24 18.47 20.27
C LYS A 127 12.05 18.38 19.33
N PHE A 128 11.51 19.52 18.92
CA PHE A 128 10.45 19.56 17.91
C PHE A 128 10.96 18.94 16.59
N ASN A 129 10.19 17.99 16.06
CA ASN A 129 10.47 17.31 14.80
C ASN A 129 9.28 17.50 13.83
N PRO A 130 9.43 18.24 12.71
CA PRO A 130 8.32 18.46 11.77
C PRO A 130 7.84 17.17 11.09
N PHE A 131 8.68 16.14 10.97
CA PHE A 131 8.27 14.83 10.44
C PHE A 131 7.33 14.05 11.37
N GLY A 132 7.16 14.48 12.64
CA GLY A 132 6.25 13.87 13.60
C GLY A 132 4.80 14.40 13.53
N ILE A 133 4.48 15.31 12.61
CA ILE A 133 3.14 15.91 12.51
C ILE A 133 2.20 14.92 11.81
N LYS A 134 1.11 14.54 12.49
CA LYS A 134 0.07 13.66 11.95
C LYS A 134 -0.73 14.39 10.85
N SER A 135 -0.72 13.85 9.64
CA SER A 135 -1.66 14.23 8.57
C SER A 135 -3.11 13.81 8.91
N THR A 136 -4.09 14.59 8.44
CA THR A 136 -5.50 14.50 8.86
C THR A 136 -6.44 13.95 7.80
N GLU A 137 -6.05 13.90 6.52
CA GLU A 137 -6.93 13.50 5.40
C GLU A 137 -6.93 11.97 5.15
N TYR A 138 -7.52 11.20 6.07
CA TYR A 138 -7.65 9.74 5.96
C TYR A 138 -9.07 9.27 6.29
N ASN A 139 -9.86 8.93 5.25
CA ASN A 139 -11.27 8.57 5.39
C ASN A 139 -11.68 7.33 4.54
N HIS A 140 -11.03 6.18 4.77
CA HIS A 140 -11.37 4.89 4.17
C HIS A 140 -11.70 3.82 5.22
N LYS A 141 -12.59 2.90 4.84
CA LYS A 141 -12.90 1.71 5.65
C LYS A 141 -11.89 0.59 5.33
N SER A 142 -11.21 0.10 6.36
CA SER A 142 -10.43 -1.14 6.30
C SER A 142 -11.39 -2.35 6.30
N LEU A 143 -11.61 -2.96 5.13
CA LEU A 143 -12.40 -4.18 5.00
C LEU A 143 -11.55 -5.39 5.40
N LYS A 144 -11.71 -5.89 6.63
CA LYS A 144 -11.06 -7.14 7.06
C LYS A 144 -11.80 -8.33 6.42
N ASN A 145 -11.16 -9.01 5.48
CA ASN A 145 -11.61 -10.32 5.01
C ASN A 145 -11.36 -11.36 6.11
N VAL A 146 -12.41 -11.76 6.82
CA VAL A 146 -12.33 -12.67 7.97
C VAL A 146 -11.75 -14.03 7.58
N THR A 147 -12.15 -14.58 6.42
CA THR A 147 -11.67 -15.88 5.93
C THR A 147 -10.16 -15.87 5.73
N ALA A 148 -9.65 -14.89 4.98
CA ALA A 148 -8.21 -14.76 4.73
C ALA A 148 -7.40 -14.44 6.01
N VAL A 149 -8.01 -13.82 7.03
CA VAL A 149 -7.38 -13.65 8.35
C VAL A 149 -7.31 -14.99 9.13
N LYS A 150 -8.28 -15.89 8.96
CA LYS A 150 -8.21 -17.25 9.54
C LYS A 150 -7.22 -18.15 8.80
N GLU A 151 -7.12 -18.04 7.47
CA GLU A 151 -6.09 -18.71 6.65
C GLU A 151 -4.68 -18.30 7.08
N TYR A 152 -4.42 -17.00 7.29
CA TYR A 152 -3.13 -16.52 7.80
C TYR A 152 -2.77 -17.07 9.19
N MET A 153 -3.76 -17.33 10.06
CA MET A 153 -3.52 -18.00 11.33
C MET A 153 -3.15 -19.48 11.15
N ALA A 154 -3.83 -20.20 10.26
CA ALA A 154 -3.48 -21.59 9.93
C ALA A 154 -2.05 -21.69 9.36
N HIS A 155 -1.62 -20.73 8.54
CA HIS A 155 -0.23 -20.64 8.08
C HIS A 155 0.76 -20.36 9.24
N LEU A 156 0.45 -19.46 10.18
CA LEU A 156 1.30 -19.21 11.34
C LEU A 156 1.41 -20.43 12.26
N GLU A 157 0.32 -21.17 12.49
CA GLU A 157 0.38 -22.46 13.18
C GLU A 157 1.22 -23.49 12.43
N THR A 158 1.11 -23.54 11.10
CA THR A 158 1.87 -24.47 10.25
C THR A 158 3.38 -24.15 10.29
N PHE A 159 3.76 -22.87 10.25
CA PHE A 159 5.16 -22.46 10.45
C PHE A 159 5.65 -22.82 11.85
N PHE A 160 4.84 -22.61 12.89
CA PHE A 160 5.25 -22.91 14.27
C PHE A 160 5.41 -24.42 14.53
N LYS A 161 4.67 -25.26 13.80
CA LYS A 161 4.74 -26.73 13.84
C LYS A 161 5.75 -27.33 12.83
N SER A 162 6.63 -26.51 12.23
CA SER A 162 7.57 -26.96 11.20
C SER A 162 8.96 -27.29 11.75
N GLU A 163 9.67 -28.21 11.09
CA GLU A 163 11.08 -28.56 11.34
C GLU A 163 11.99 -27.31 11.42
N ALA A 164 11.72 -26.29 10.59
CA ALA A 164 12.46 -25.04 10.61
C ALA A 164 12.23 -24.20 11.89
N MET A 165 11.06 -24.31 12.52
CA MET A 165 10.81 -23.73 13.85
C MET A 165 11.42 -24.60 14.95
N GLU A 166 11.29 -25.93 14.86
CA GLU A 166 11.87 -26.86 15.83
C GLU A 166 13.39 -26.66 15.96
N MET A 167 14.10 -26.56 14.84
CA MET A 167 15.51 -26.21 14.81
C MET A 167 15.78 -24.83 15.44
N HIS A 168 14.98 -23.81 15.13
CA HIS A 168 15.18 -22.47 15.66
C HIS A 168 14.92 -22.36 17.18
N LEU A 169 13.91 -23.06 17.70
CA LEU A 169 13.64 -23.14 19.13
C LEU A 169 14.80 -23.83 19.86
N LYS A 170 15.33 -24.92 19.29
CA LYS A 170 16.49 -25.64 19.81
C LYS A 170 17.78 -24.82 19.76
N GLU A 171 18.01 -24.05 18.70
CA GLU A 171 19.13 -23.08 18.62
C GLU A 171 19.07 -22.06 19.75
N LEU A 172 17.87 -21.55 20.07
CA LEU A 172 17.67 -20.57 21.14
C LEU A 172 17.83 -21.20 22.53
N GLU A 173 17.27 -22.39 22.75
CA GLU A 173 17.41 -23.15 24.02
C GLU A 173 18.88 -23.51 24.32
N GLN A 174 19.66 -23.81 23.28
CA GLN A 174 21.08 -24.16 23.41
C GLN A 174 22.02 -22.94 23.42
N PHE A 175 21.51 -21.72 23.27
CA PHE A 175 22.33 -20.51 23.30
C PHE A 175 22.55 -20.02 24.74
N ALA A 176 23.69 -20.34 25.32
CA ALA A 176 24.03 -19.91 26.68
C ALA A 176 24.10 -18.37 26.81
N ASP A 177 23.40 -17.80 27.80
CA ASP A 177 23.35 -16.36 28.09
C ASP A 177 24.75 -15.72 28.25
N THR A 178 25.74 -16.48 28.71
CA THR A 178 27.15 -16.04 28.83
C THR A 178 27.79 -15.65 27.50
N ASN A 179 27.20 -16.05 26.37
CA ASN A 179 27.65 -15.69 25.03
C ASN A 179 26.99 -14.39 24.52
N LEU A 180 26.01 -13.82 25.22
CA LEU A 180 25.39 -12.55 24.86
C LEU A 180 26.34 -11.38 25.19
N PRO A 181 26.67 -10.51 24.21
CA PRO A 181 27.52 -9.36 24.47
C PRO A 181 26.76 -8.28 25.26
N ARG A 182 27.45 -7.59 26.17
CA ARG A 182 26.89 -6.49 26.98
C ARG A 182 26.30 -5.33 26.14
N SER A 183 26.74 -5.21 24.89
CA SER A 183 26.25 -4.25 23.90
C SER A 183 26.32 -4.88 22.52
N PHE A 184 25.30 -4.68 21.69
CA PHE A 184 25.24 -5.21 20.32
C PHE A 184 24.69 -4.15 19.37
N ASP A 185 25.34 -4.01 18.21
CA ASP A 185 24.81 -3.29 17.06
C ASP A 185 24.89 -4.23 15.84
N ALA A 186 23.77 -4.39 15.13
CA ALA A 186 23.71 -5.22 13.94
C ALA A 186 24.60 -4.65 12.81
N ARG A 187 24.76 -3.33 12.75
CA ARG A 187 25.57 -2.62 11.74
C ARG A 187 27.05 -2.95 11.90
N ASP A 188 27.54 -2.98 13.13
CA ASP A 188 28.92 -3.36 13.44
C ASP A 188 29.16 -4.87 13.21
N LYS A 189 28.12 -5.69 13.39
CA LYS A 189 28.20 -7.15 13.19
C LYS A 189 28.15 -7.55 11.70
N TRP A 190 27.38 -6.84 10.89
CA TRP A 190 27.18 -7.12 9.46
C TRP A 190 27.34 -5.84 8.59
N PRO A 191 28.48 -5.14 8.63
CA PRO A 191 28.67 -3.85 7.93
C PRO A 191 28.66 -3.97 6.39
N HIS A 192 28.63 -5.20 5.86
CA HIS A 192 28.45 -5.46 4.44
C HIS A 192 26.97 -5.38 4.00
N CYS A 193 26.01 -5.34 4.92
CA CYS A 193 24.57 -5.26 4.68
C CYS A 193 24.08 -3.81 4.78
N THR A 194 24.01 -3.15 3.63
CA THR A 194 23.64 -1.73 3.51
C THR A 194 22.23 -1.40 4.03
N SER A 195 21.30 -2.36 4.02
CA SER A 195 19.95 -2.21 4.54
C SER A 195 19.92 -1.87 6.04
N LEU A 196 20.86 -2.40 6.84
CA LEU A 196 20.98 -2.12 8.28
C LEU A 196 21.33 -0.65 8.58
N HIS A 197 21.82 0.08 7.58
CA HIS A 197 22.15 1.51 7.65
C HIS A 197 21.07 2.40 7.03
N HIS A 198 20.06 1.82 6.37
CA HIS A 198 18.95 2.56 5.77
C HIS A 198 17.91 2.96 6.84
N VAL A 199 17.40 4.19 6.75
CA VAL A 199 16.29 4.68 7.60
C VAL A 199 15.12 5.05 6.70
N PRO A 200 14.10 4.18 6.56
CA PRO A 200 13.07 4.34 5.54
C PRO A 200 12.00 5.35 5.96
N ASN A 201 11.39 6.03 4.98
CA ASN A 201 10.35 7.02 5.20
C ASN A 201 8.99 6.52 4.67
N GLN A 202 8.08 6.19 5.59
CA GLN A 202 6.71 5.74 5.29
C GLN A 202 5.79 6.84 4.70
N GLY A 203 6.21 8.10 4.74
CA GLY A 203 5.46 9.24 4.20
C GLY A 203 4.13 9.49 4.90
N GLY A 204 3.18 10.06 4.14
CA GLY A 204 1.79 10.28 4.56
C GLY A 204 0.96 9.00 4.56
N CYS A 205 1.49 7.89 5.07
CA CYS A 205 0.81 6.59 5.13
C CYS A 205 1.18 5.84 6.41
N GLY A 206 0.20 5.18 7.05
CA GLY A 206 0.40 4.26 8.18
C GLY A 206 1.06 2.92 7.83
N SER A 207 1.90 2.87 6.79
CA SER A 207 2.58 1.68 6.27
C SER A 207 3.72 1.16 7.14
N CYS A 208 3.90 1.64 8.37
CA CYS A 208 4.97 1.22 9.28
C CYS A 208 5.05 -0.31 9.48
N TYR A 209 3.91 -1.02 9.45
CA TYR A 209 3.86 -2.48 9.52
C TYR A 209 4.52 -3.18 8.33
N ALA A 210 4.45 -2.58 7.14
CA ALA A 210 5.07 -3.08 5.91
C ALA A 210 6.54 -2.65 5.84
N VAL A 211 6.80 -1.36 6.10
CA VAL A 211 8.14 -0.76 6.09
C VAL A 211 9.08 -1.44 7.10
N ALA A 212 8.65 -1.65 8.34
CA ALA A 212 9.46 -2.33 9.34
C ALA A 212 9.67 -3.82 9.01
N SER A 213 8.63 -4.54 8.59
CA SER A 213 8.76 -5.96 8.23
C SER A 213 9.63 -6.17 6.99
N MET A 214 9.57 -5.29 5.98
CA MET A 214 10.43 -5.40 4.80
C MET A 214 11.87 -4.91 5.05
N GLY A 215 12.09 -3.98 5.97
CA GLY A 215 13.44 -3.69 6.49
C GLY A 215 14.07 -4.93 7.11
N VAL A 216 13.40 -5.53 8.10
CA VAL A 216 13.83 -6.79 8.74
C VAL A 216 14.01 -7.93 7.73
N ALA A 217 13.15 -8.01 6.71
CA ALA A 217 13.28 -8.99 5.64
C ALA A 217 14.53 -8.75 4.77
N SER A 218 14.82 -7.49 4.43
CA SER A 218 16.02 -7.10 3.67
C SER A 218 17.30 -7.45 4.44
N ASP A 219 17.34 -7.06 5.72
CA ASP A 219 18.44 -7.33 6.65
C ASP A 219 18.68 -8.83 6.79
N ARG A 220 17.62 -9.61 7.09
CA ARG A 220 17.75 -11.06 7.22
C ARG A 220 18.16 -11.70 5.90
N THR A 221 17.65 -11.25 4.76
CA THR A 221 18.04 -11.78 3.44
C THR A 221 19.52 -11.52 3.18
N CYS A 222 20.02 -10.31 3.46
CA CYS A 222 21.44 -10.01 3.32
C CYS A 222 22.32 -10.86 4.26
N ILE A 223 21.95 -10.94 5.54
CA ILE A 223 22.69 -11.71 6.56
C ILE A 223 22.78 -13.20 6.18
N HIS A 224 21.65 -13.84 5.85
CA HIS A 224 21.62 -15.28 5.54
C HIS A 224 22.24 -15.61 4.18
N THR A 225 22.27 -14.66 3.24
CA THR A 225 22.96 -14.80 1.95
C THR A 225 24.42 -14.32 1.99
N ASN A 226 24.95 -14.00 3.18
CA ASN A 226 26.30 -13.47 3.43
C ASN A 226 26.66 -12.28 2.49
N GLY A 227 25.72 -11.35 2.32
CA GLY A 227 25.88 -10.17 1.49
C GLY A 227 25.86 -10.40 -0.03
N SER A 228 25.42 -11.57 -0.52
CA SER A 228 25.20 -11.76 -1.96
C SER A 228 23.88 -11.16 -2.44
N TYR A 229 22.86 -11.07 -1.57
CA TYR A 229 21.73 -10.14 -1.72
C TYR A 229 22.00 -8.88 -0.88
N LYS A 230 21.78 -7.68 -1.44
CA LYS A 230 21.95 -6.38 -0.75
C LYS A 230 20.89 -5.33 -1.11
N SER A 231 19.91 -5.69 -1.92
CA SER A 231 18.78 -4.81 -2.23
C SER A 231 17.87 -4.67 -1.01
N GLU A 232 16.98 -3.68 -1.04
CA GLU A 232 15.83 -3.64 -0.14
C GLU A 232 14.69 -4.49 -0.72
N LEU A 233 13.75 -4.92 0.12
CA LEU A 233 12.52 -5.59 -0.28
C LEU A 233 11.35 -4.60 -0.26
N SER A 234 10.43 -4.75 -1.21
CA SER A 234 9.40 -3.74 -1.46
C SER A 234 8.34 -3.66 -0.35
N ALA A 235 8.46 -2.67 0.52
CA ALA A 235 7.36 -2.29 1.41
C ALA A 235 6.11 -1.81 0.66
N LEU A 236 6.25 -1.38 -0.60
CA LEU A 236 5.13 -0.93 -1.43
C LEU A 236 4.33 -2.12 -1.98
N ASP A 237 4.99 -3.23 -2.31
CA ASP A 237 4.35 -4.49 -2.69
C ASP A 237 3.45 -5.02 -1.56
N VAL A 238 3.97 -5.07 -0.32
CA VAL A 238 3.17 -5.44 0.87
C VAL A 238 1.95 -4.52 1.08
N VAL A 239 2.05 -3.22 0.76
CA VAL A 239 0.93 -2.26 0.86
C VAL A 239 -0.07 -2.41 -0.28
N GLY A 240 0.38 -2.62 -1.53
CA GLY A 240 -0.49 -2.72 -2.70
C GLY A 240 -1.10 -4.12 -2.95
N CYS A 241 -0.44 -5.18 -2.49
CA CYS A 241 -0.79 -6.57 -2.78
C CYS A 241 -1.37 -7.34 -1.58
N CYS A 242 -0.83 -7.19 -0.35
CA CYS A 242 -1.27 -8.01 0.79
C CYS A 242 -2.60 -7.53 1.41
N GLN A 243 -3.71 -8.03 0.86
CA GLN A 243 -5.11 -7.68 1.21
C GLN A 243 -5.52 -7.85 2.69
N VAL A 244 -4.71 -8.53 3.52
CA VAL A 244 -4.98 -8.74 4.95
C VAL A 244 -3.91 -8.19 5.89
N CYS A 245 -2.77 -7.74 5.35
CA CYS A 245 -1.65 -7.25 6.17
C CYS A 245 -1.99 -5.92 6.84
N GLY A 246 -2.53 -4.96 6.10
CA GLY A 246 -2.83 -3.62 6.60
C GLY A 246 -3.26 -2.66 5.51
N THR A 247 -3.20 -1.37 5.84
CA THR A 247 -3.56 -0.24 4.98
C THR A 247 -2.74 0.99 5.42
N CYS A 248 -2.90 2.15 4.77
CA CYS A 248 -2.39 3.42 5.32
C CYS A 248 -3.00 3.87 6.68
N TYR A 249 -3.87 3.06 7.30
CA TYR A 249 -4.44 3.25 8.64
C TYR A 249 -3.74 2.39 9.70
N GLY A 250 -2.69 1.66 9.30
CA GLY A 250 -2.01 0.65 10.11
C GLY A 250 -2.27 -0.77 9.62
N GLY A 251 -1.53 -1.71 10.20
CA GLY A 251 -1.54 -3.12 9.84
C GLY A 251 -0.82 -3.97 10.87
N ASP A 252 -0.60 -5.24 10.53
CA ASP A 252 0.03 -6.21 11.42
C ASP A 252 1.37 -6.70 10.85
N PRO A 253 2.52 -6.37 11.49
CA PRO A 253 3.84 -6.77 11.02
C PRO A 253 4.01 -8.27 10.81
N ILE A 254 3.34 -9.11 11.63
CA ILE A 254 3.45 -10.58 11.49
C ILE A 254 2.86 -11.06 10.17
N LYS A 255 1.76 -10.44 9.71
CA LYS A 255 1.15 -10.79 8.43
C LYS A 255 2.00 -10.37 7.24
N ALA A 256 2.71 -9.24 7.35
CA ALA A 256 3.69 -8.84 6.33
C ALA A 256 4.85 -9.84 6.21
N LEU A 257 5.27 -10.44 7.33
CA LEU A 257 6.25 -11.54 7.33
C LEU A 257 5.65 -12.86 6.82
N THR A 258 4.38 -13.17 7.15
CA THR A 258 3.64 -14.30 6.56
C THR A 258 3.52 -14.15 5.04
N TYR A 259 3.22 -12.95 4.54
CA TYR A 259 3.15 -12.64 3.11
C TYR A 259 4.49 -12.91 2.41
N TRP A 260 5.59 -12.40 2.98
CA TRP A 260 6.95 -12.66 2.50
C TRP A 260 7.33 -14.15 2.52
N ALA A 261 6.80 -14.96 3.44
CA ALA A 261 7.00 -16.41 3.44
C ALA A 261 6.15 -17.17 2.40
N LEU A 262 4.96 -16.67 2.06
CA LEU A 262 3.99 -17.38 1.19
C LEU A 262 4.01 -16.92 -0.27
N GLU A 263 3.98 -15.61 -0.51
CA GLU A 263 3.92 -15.01 -1.86
C GLU A 263 5.26 -14.44 -2.34
N GLY A 264 6.20 -14.25 -1.41
CA GLY A 264 7.47 -13.57 -1.63
C GLY A 264 7.33 -12.04 -1.52
N ALA A 265 8.46 -11.34 -1.49
CA ALA A 265 8.54 -9.88 -1.63
C ALA A 265 9.58 -9.54 -2.71
N ASP A 266 9.33 -8.50 -3.49
CA ASP A 266 10.06 -8.22 -4.73
C ASP A 266 11.11 -7.07 -4.62
N CYS A 267 11.61 -6.69 -5.79
CA CYS A 267 12.57 -5.64 -6.14
C CYS A 267 12.34 -4.27 -5.49
N GLY A 268 12.59 -4.19 -4.17
CA GLY A 268 12.60 -2.96 -3.38
C GLY A 268 13.71 -2.02 -3.83
N THR A 269 13.30 -1.02 -4.61
CA THR A 269 14.06 0.21 -4.85
C THR A 269 13.39 1.31 -4.01
N PRO A 270 14.11 2.26 -3.38
CA PRO A 270 13.48 3.23 -2.49
C PRO A 270 12.29 3.96 -3.12
N CYS A 271 11.08 3.62 -2.67
CA CYS A 271 9.85 4.25 -3.15
C CYS A 271 9.76 5.67 -2.59
N LEU A 272 9.33 6.63 -3.43
CA LEU A 272 9.04 7.96 -2.92
C LEU A 272 7.93 7.88 -1.85
N PRO A 273 8.00 8.64 -0.74
CA PRO A 273 7.04 8.51 0.36
C PRO A 273 5.57 8.74 -0.04
N ASP A 274 5.35 9.45 -1.15
CA ASP A 274 4.04 9.73 -1.75
C ASP A 274 3.47 8.55 -2.57
N GLU A 275 4.22 7.46 -2.79
CA GLU A 275 3.72 6.27 -3.49
C GLU A 275 2.88 5.36 -2.59
N TYR A 276 3.15 5.30 -1.27
CA TYR A 276 2.34 4.46 -0.37
C TYR A 276 0.85 4.87 -0.33
N PRO A 277 0.48 6.17 -0.24
CA PRO A 277 -0.91 6.62 -0.36
C PRO A 277 -1.52 6.29 -1.73
N LYS A 278 -0.75 6.40 -2.82
CA LYS A 278 -1.23 6.10 -4.18
C LYS A 278 -1.52 4.60 -4.36
N ALA A 279 -0.68 3.72 -3.82
CA ALA A 279 -0.88 2.28 -3.86
C ALA A 279 -2.12 1.85 -3.05
N GLU A 280 -2.31 2.39 -1.82
CA GLU A 280 -3.53 2.19 -1.04
C GLU A 280 -4.77 2.74 -1.79
N ALA A 281 -4.70 3.93 -2.37
CA ALA A 281 -5.84 4.54 -3.07
C ALA A 281 -6.23 3.76 -4.34
N ALA A 282 -5.25 3.22 -5.06
CA ALA A 282 -5.48 2.42 -6.26
C ALA A 282 -5.96 0.99 -5.96
N ARG A 283 -5.66 0.44 -4.77
CA ARG A 283 -5.92 -0.95 -4.35
C ARG A 283 -5.54 -2.03 -5.38
N THR A 284 -4.58 -1.70 -6.24
CA THR A 284 -4.21 -2.50 -7.40
C THR A 284 -2.78 -2.98 -7.20
N CYS A 285 -2.63 -4.30 -7.01
CA CYS A 285 -1.34 -4.96 -6.85
C CYS A 285 -0.47 -4.78 -8.12
N GLN A 286 0.53 -3.91 -8.07
CA GLN A 286 1.40 -3.60 -9.20
C GLN A 286 2.55 -4.61 -9.28
N ARG A 287 2.30 -5.76 -9.93
CA ARG A 287 3.28 -6.85 -10.11
C ARG A 287 4.40 -6.50 -11.12
N LYS A 288 5.15 -5.42 -10.88
CA LYS A 288 6.22 -4.88 -11.74
C LYS A 288 7.27 -4.13 -10.91
N CYS A 289 8.54 -4.44 -11.14
CA CYS A 289 9.66 -3.63 -10.63
C CYS A 289 9.63 -2.19 -11.18
N GLN A 290 10.27 -1.26 -10.47
CA GLN A 290 10.38 0.14 -10.90
C GLN A 290 11.14 0.28 -12.25
N PRO A 291 10.81 1.30 -13.07
CA PRO A 291 11.57 1.63 -14.28
C PRO A 291 13.07 1.80 -13.99
N GLY A 292 13.92 1.08 -14.71
CA GLY A 292 15.36 1.02 -14.46
C GLY A 292 15.82 -0.23 -13.72
N TYR A 293 14.93 -1.03 -13.14
CA TYR A 293 15.28 -2.36 -12.65
C TYR A 293 15.27 -3.39 -13.79
N TYR A 294 16.45 -3.71 -14.34
CA TYR A 294 16.62 -4.55 -15.52
C TYR A 294 17.17 -5.96 -15.23
N LYS A 295 17.43 -6.32 -13.97
CA LYS A 295 18.06 -7.61 -13.62
C LYS A 295 17.11 -8.80 -13.74
N ASN A 296 15.90 -8.66 -13.20
CA ASN A 296 14.86 -9.70 -13.14
C ASN A 296 13.50 -9.04 -13.37
N ASN A 297 12.48 -9.82 -13.74
CA ASN A 297 11.08 -9.39 -13.63
C ASN A 297 10.50 -9.71 -12.23
N TYR A 298 9.32 -9.16 -11.92
CA TYR A 298 8.64 -9.29 -10.63
C TYR A 298 8.63 -10.73 -10.05
N GLU A 299 8.13 -11.72 -10.79
CA GLU A 299 8.03 -13.11 -10.29
C GLU A 299 9.41 -13.82 -10.25
N GLN A 300 10.45 -13.25 -10.85
CA GLN A 300 11.84 -13.75 -10.80
C GLN A 300 12.68 -13.11 -9.69
N ASP A 301 12.36 -11.88 -9.26
CA ASP A 301 13.12 -11.17 -8.22
C ASP A 301 12.67 -11.49 -6.79
N LYS A 302 11.48 -12.09 -6.64
CA LYS A 302 10.88 -12.44 -5.35
C LYS A 302 11.82 -13.24 -4.45
N GLN A 303 12.11 -12.68 -3.29
CA GLN A 303 12.75 -13.38 -2.17
C GLN A 303 11.68 -13.92 -1.23
N PHE A 304 11.90 -15.10 -0.65
CA PHE A 304 10.95 -15.79 0.22
C PHE A 304 11.60 -16.10 1.57
N ALA A 305 10.86 -15.90 2.67
CA ALA A 305 11.24 -16.41 3.97
C ALA A 305 10.97 -17.92 4.09
N SER A 306 11.68 -18.60 5.00
CA SER A 306 11.42 -19.98 5.38
C SER A 306 10.18 -20.12 6.27
N ILE A 307 10.05 -19.25 7.28
CA ILE A 307 9.00 -19.22 8.30
C ILE A 307 8.73 -17.80 8.77
N ALA A 308 7.50 -17.52 9.21
CA ALA A 308 7.11 -16.28 9.90
C ALA A 308 6.67 -16.61 11.34
N TYR A 309 7.12 -15.81 12.31
CA TYR A 309 6.91 -16.09 13.75
C TYR A 309 6.97 -14.81 14.60
N THR A 310 6.43 -14.90 15.82
CA THR A 310 6.52 -13.83 16.84
C THR A 310 7.27 -14.33 18.07
N LEU A 311 8.08 -13.47 18.68
CA LEU A 311 8.82 -13.80 19.89
C LEU A 311 7.89 -13.89 21.10
N TYR A 312 7.05 -12.88 21.32
CA TYR A 312 6.19 -12.76 22.50
C TYR A 312 4.74 -13.21 22.24
N PRO A 313 4.05 -13.76 23.26
CA PRO A 313 2.62 -14.07 23.18
C PRO A 313 1.79 -12.81 22.89
N ARG A 314 0.91 -12.89 21.90
CA ARG A 314 0.03 -11.78 21.52
C ARG A 314 -1.32 -12.30 21.03
N LYS A 315 -2.35 -11.47 21.18
CA LYS A 315 -3.71 -11.77 20.67
C LYS A 315 -3.94 -11.09 19.33
N MET A 316 -4.57 -11.80 18.39
CA MET A 316 -4.98 -11.25 17.09
C MET A 316 -6.48 -11.39 16.91
N THR A 317 -7.15 -10.32 16.46
CA THR A 317 -8.58 -10.32 16.13
C THR A 317 -8.83 -10.99 14.79
N LEU A 318 -9.83 -11.88 14.74
CA LEU A 318 -10.30 -12.54 13.51
C LEU A 318 -11.48 -11.79 12.87
N ASP A 319 -12.45 -11.34 13.67
CA ASP A 319 -13.70 -10.76 13.19
C ASP A 319 -13.62 -9.24 12.91
N GLN A 320 -14.63 -8.72 12.21
CA GLN A 320 -14.76 -7.28 12.00
C GLN A 320 -15.17 -6.53 13.28
N GLY A 321 -15.89 -7.18 14.19
CA GLY A 321 -16.40 -6.58 15.44
C GLY A 321 -15.41 -6.55 16.60
N GLY A 322 -14.22 -7.17 16.47
CA GLY A 322 -13.20 -7.20 17.52
C GLY A 322 -13.49 -8.16 18.68
N LYS A 323 -14.50 -9.02 18.56
CA LYS A 323 -14.93 -9.97 19.61
C LYS A 323 -14.15 -11.29 19.58
N GLU A 324 -13.86 -11.81 18.38
CA GLU A 324 -13.15 -13.07 18.19
C GLU A 324 -11.63 -12.81 18.18
N LYS A 325 -10.91 -13.36 19.16
CA LYS A 325 -9.46 -13.17 19.33
C LYS A 325 -8.77 -14.49 19.62
N VAL A 326 -7.77 -14.84 18.82
CA VAL A 326 -6.88 -16.00 19.05
C VAL A 326 -5.57 -15.55 19.71
N ILE A 327 -4.88 -16.48 20.37
CA ILE A 327 -3.48 -16.31 20.75
C ILE A 327 -2.62 -16.75 19.56
N VAL A 328 -1.62 -15.95 19.17
CA VAL A 328 -0.66 -16.32 18.13
C VAL A 328 0.45 -17.17 18.75
N PRO A 329 0.80 -18.34 18.17
CA PRO A 329 1.95 -19.13 18.62
C PRO A 329 3.23 -18.30 18.67
N SER A 330 4.03 -18.47 19.72
CA SER A 330 5.17 -17.59 19.99
C SER A 330 6.30 -18.32 20.73
N VAL A 331 7.54 -17.89 20.48
CA VAL A 331 8.76 -18.51 21.03
C VAL A 331 8.76 -18.49 22.57
N ILE A 332 8.50 -17.33 23.17
CA ILE A 332 8.42 -17.18 24.63
C ILE A 332 7.18 -17.89 25.20
N GLY A 333 6.08 -18.01 24.42
CA GLY A 333 4.94 -18.84 24.79
C GLY A 333 5.32 -20.32 24.95
N HIS A 334 6.01 -20.87 23.95
CA HIS A 334 6.53 -22.24 23.99
C HIS A 334 7.44 -22.48 25.20
N PHE A 335 8.43 -21.62 25.44
CA PHE A 335 9.34 -21.80 26.60
C PHE A 335 8.62 -21.68 27.95
N ASN A 336 7.60 -20.82 28.07
CA ASN A 336 6.76 -20.75 29.26
C ASN A 336 5.97 -22.06 29.47
N ASP A 337 5.32 -22.56 28.43
CA ASP A 337 4.49 -23.77 28.48
C ASP A 337 5.34 -25.02 28.79
N THR A 338 6.52 -25.16 28.17
CA THR A 338 7.49 -26.23 28.45
C THR A 338 7.97 -26.16 29.91
N SER A 339 8.34 -24.96 30.39
CA SER A 339 8.76 -24.76 31.80
C SER A 339 7.64 -25.12 32.79
N MET A 340 6.39 -24.77 32.49
CA MET A 340 5.23 -25.12 33.32
C MET A 340 4.85 -26.60 33.26
N THR A 341 5.31 -27.36 32.26
CA THR A 341 5.18 -28.82 32.23
C THR A 341 6.20 -29.46 33.16
N ILE A 342 7.49 -29.07 33.04
CA ILE A 342 8.57 -29.57 33.91
C ILE A 342 8.25 -29.32 35.41
N ILE A 343 7.71 -28.14 35.76
CA ILE A 343 7.32 -27.79 37.14
C ILE A 343 6.12 -28.61 37.68
N LYS A 344 5.39 -29.34 36.82
CA LYS A 344 4.28 -30.24 37.24
C LYS A 344 4.68 -31.73 37.26
N GLU A 345 5.85 -32.06 36.74
CA GLU A 345 6.42 -33.41 36.73
C GLU A 345 7.48 -33.61 37.83
N LEU A 346 7.72 -32.56 38.64
CA LEU A 346 8.56 -32.49 39.84
C LEU A 346 7.72 -32.37 41.12
#